data_AF-A0A3S4IXX2-F1
#
_entry.id   AF-A0A3S4IXX2-F1
#
_cell.length_a   1.000
_cell.length_b   1.000
_cell.length_c   1.000
_cell.angle_alpha   90.00
_cell.angle_beta   90.00
_cell.angle_gamma   90.00
#
_symmetry.space_group_name_H-M   'P 1'
#
loop_
_entity.id
_entity.type
_entity.pdbx_description
1 polymer ?
#
loop_
_entity_poly.entity_id
_entity_poly.type
_entity_poly.pdbx_seq_one_letter_code
_entity_poly.pdbx_strand_id
1 'polypeptide(L)'
;MFAMVLAIGLLVDDAIVVVENVERIMSEEGLTPREATRKSMGQIQGALVGIAMVLSAVFVPMAFFGGTTGAIYRQFSITIVSAMVLSVLVAMILTPALCATLLKPLHKGEQHGQRGFFGWFNRTFNRNAERYEKGVAKILHRSLRWILIYVLLLGGMVFLFLRLPTSFLPQEDRGMFTTSIQLPSGSTQQQTLKVVEKVENYYFTHEKDNIMSVFSTVGSGPGGNGQNVARMFVRLKDWDARDPTTGSSFAIIERATKAFNPD
;
A
#
# COMPACT_ATOMS: atom_id res chain seq x y z
N MET A 1 -2.37 -5.10 9.39
CA MET A 1 -1.28 -5.63 8.53
C MET A 1 -0.83 -4.61 7.49
N PHE A 2 -1.68 -4.13 6.57
CA PHE A 2 -1.27 -3.15 5.53
C PHE A 2 -0.56 -1.91 6.07
N ALA A 3 -1.08 -1.29 7.14
CA ALA A 3 -0.44 -0.13 7.77
C ALA A 3 1.00 -0.41 8.23
N MET A 4 1.29 -1.64 8.69
CA MET A 4 2.66 -2.03 9.06
C MET A 4 3.55 -2.16 7.83
N VAL A 5 3.04 -2.73 6.74
CA VAL A 5 3.78 -2.85 5.46
C VAL A 5 4.11 -1.46 4.90
N LEU A 6 3.15 -0.53 4.94
CA LEU A 6 3.38 0.86 4.54
C LEU A 6 4.40 1.56 5.45
N ALA A 7 4.41 1.23 6.74
CA ALA A 7 5.36 1.80 7.68
C ALA A 7 6.80 1.30 7.48
N ILE A 8 7.05 0.15 6.85
CA ILE A 8 8.41 -0.41 6.68
C ILE A 8 9.37 0.62 6.08
N GLY A 9 8.93 1.34 5.03
CA GLY A 9 9.77 2.36 4.40
C GLY A 9 10.15 3.49 5.36
N LEU A 10 9.19 3.95 6.16
CA LEU A 10 9.40 5.01 7.15
C LEU A 10 10.26 4.54 8.33
N LEU A 11 10.07 3.29 8.78
CA LEU A 11 10.81 2.68 9.88
C LEU A 11 12.30 2.51 9.57
N VAL A 12 12.60 2.13 8.33
CA VAL A 12 13.97 1.88 7.89
C VAL A 12 14.71 3.21 7.62
N ASP A 13 14.00 4.26 7.24
CA ASP A 13 14.56 5.59 6.96
C ASP A 13 15.33 6.16 8.17
N ASP A 14 14.71 6.17 9.36
CA ASP A 14 15.36 6.70 10.58
C ASP A 14 16.67 5.96 10.89
N ALA A 15 16.68 4.63 10.75
CA ALA A 15 17.87 3.83 11.00
C ALA A 15 18.96 4.05 9.95
N ILE A 16 18.58 4.14 8.67
CA ILE A 16 19.52 4.41 7.57
C ILE A 16 20.15 5.79 7.74
N VAL A 17 19.36 6.84 8.01
CA VAL A 17 19.87 8.21 8.19
C VAL A 17 20.91 8.25 9.31
N VAL A 18 20.68 7.54 10.41
CA VAL A 18 21.64 7.43 11.51
C VAL A 18 22.94 6.77 11.04
N VAL A 19 22.86 5.60 10.41
CA VAL A 19 24.03 4.82 9.98
C VAL A 19 24.83 5.57 8.91
N GLU A 20 24.15 6.11 7.89
CA GLU A 20 24.76 6.89 6.81
C GLU A 20 25.50 8.12 7.37
N ASN A 21 24.86 8.86 8.28
CA ASN A 21 25.49 10.05 8.84
C ASN A 21 26.71 9.71 9.72
N VAL A 22 26.69 8.56 10.40
CA VAL A 22 27.88 8.04 11.11
C VAL A 22 28.98 7.67 10.14
N GLU A 23 28.68 6.93 9.06
CA GLU A 23 29.68 6.57 8.04
C GLU A 23 30.27 7.81 7.34
N ARG A 24 29.43 8.81 7.06
CA ARG A 24 29.88 10.09 6.48
C ARG A 24 30.88 10.78 7.41
N ILE A 25 30.57 10.92 8.70
CA ILE A 25 31.50 11.57 9.66
C ILE A 25 32.79 10.74 9.83
N MET A 26 32.69 9.41 9.89
CA MET A 26 33.86 8.55 9.97
C MET A 26 34.76 8.69 8.75
N SER A 27 34.19 8.71 7.54
CA SER A 27 34.97 8.84 6.30
C SER A 27 35.53 10.24 6.07
N GLU A 28 34.77 11.30 6.36
CA GLU A 28 35.20 12.69 6.15
C GLU A 28 36.22 13.16 7.20
N GLU A 29 36.02 12.79 8.47
CA GLU A 29 36.82 13.29 9.59
C GLU A 29 37.82 12.27 10.14
N GLY A 30 37.65 10.98 9.89
CA GLY A 30 38.53 9.92 10.38
C GLY A 30 38.34 9.61 11.87
N LEU A 31 37.17 9.89 12.43
CA LEU A 31 36.86 9.65 13.85
C LEU A 31 36.60 8.17 14.13
N THR A 32 36.83 7.73 15.37
CA THR A 32 36.46 6.38 15.81
C THR A 32 34.93 6.19 15.74
N PRO A 33 34.41 4.96 15.54
CA PRO A 33 32.96 4.71 15.46
C PRO A 33 32.16 5.33 16.61
N ARG A 34 32.70 5.29 17.83
CA ARG A 34 32.07 5.87 19.02
C ARG A 34 32.01 7.41 18.98
N GLU A 35 33.10 8.07 18.59
CA GLU A 35 33.16 9.53 18.50
C GLU A 35 32.31 10.06 17.35
N ALA A 36 32.37 9.39 16.19
CA ALA A 36 31.55 9.70 15.03
C ALA A 36 30.05 9.55 15.35
N THR A 37 29.67 8.48 16.06
CA THR A 37 28.29 8.28 16.53
C THR A 37 27.84 9.42 17.45
N ARG A 38 28.67 9.82 18.41
CA ARG A 38 28.33 10.91 19.33
C ARG A 38 28.15 12.23 18.59
N LYS A 39 29.02 12.53 17.62
CA LYS A 39 28.93 13.73 16.78
C LYS A 39 27.71 13.68 15.86
N SER A 40 27.42 12.52 15.26
CA SER A 40 26.27 12.28 14.39
C SER A 40 24.96 12.58 15.11
N MET A 41 24.77 12.04 16.32
CA MET A 41 23.56 12.29 17.11
C MET A 41 23.34 13.77 17.39
N GLY A 42 24.41 14.52 17.70
CA GLY A 42 24.31 15.97 17.88
C GLY A 42 23.85 16.73 16.64
N GLN A 43 24.05 16.19 15.43
CA GLN A 43 23.63 16.80 14.17
C GLN A 43 22.18 16.45 13.80
N ILE A 44 21.78 15.18 13.96
CA ILE A 44 20.51 14.68 13.39
C ILE A 44 19.38 14.50 14.39
N GLN A 45 19.64 14.52 15.71
CA GLN A 45 18.61 14.26 16.72
C GLN A 45 17.40 15.20 16.58
N GLY A 46 17.62 16.49 16.32
CA GLY A 46 16.53 17.45 16.08
C GLY A 46 15.73 17.15 14.82
N ALA A 47 16.40 16.71 13.75
CA ALA A 47 15.75 16.34 12.49
C ALA A 47 14.89 15.09 12.64
N LEU A 48 15.39 14.04 13.33
CA LEU A 48 14.64 12.81 13.59
C LEU A 48 13.35 13.08 14.38
N VAL A 49 13.43 13.86 15.46
CA VAL A 49 12.24 14.26 16.23
C VAL A 49 11.29 15.11 15.37
N GLY A 50 11.83 16.02 14.56
CA GLY A 50 11.04 16.85 13.64
C GLY A 50 10.23 16.03 12.64
N ILE A 51 10.87 15.04 12.00
CA ILE A 51 10.21 14.13 11.04
C ILE A 51 9.10 13.33 11.74
N ALA A 52 9.38 12.75 12.91
CA ALA A 52 8.39 12.03 13.70
C ALA A 52 7.16 12.90 14.04
N MET A 53 7.40 14.14 14.46
CA MET A 53 6.34 15.08 14.83
C MET A 53 5.50 15.49 13.61
N VAL A 54 6.13 15.79 12.47
CA VAL A 54 5.41 16.15 11.23
C VAL A 54 4.56 14.97 10.74
N LEU A 55 5.12 13.77 10.71
CA LEU A 55 4.36 12.57 10.32
C LEU A 55 3.21 12.32 11.29
N SER A 56 3.46 12.42 12.60
CA SER A 56 2.39 12.29 13.60
C SER A 56 1.30 13.34 13.41
N ALA A 57 1.66 14.59 13.10
CA ALA A 57 0.70 15.67 12.84
C ALA A 57 -0.19 15.41 11.61
N VAL A 58 0.32 14.70 10.60
CA VAL A 58 -0.47 14.29 9.43
C VAL A 58 -1.40 13.11 9.75
N PHE A 59 -0.92 12.11 10.49
CA PHE A 59 -1.68 10.87 10.72
C PHE A 59 -2.67 10.94 11.89
N VAL A 60 -2.35 11.67 12.97
CA VAL A 60 -3.19 11.74 14.18
C VAL A 60 -4.61 12.29 13.91
N PRO A 61 -4.80 13.37 13.12
CA PRO A 61 -6.15 13.89 12.82
C PRO A 61 -7.09 12.86 12.19
N MET A 62 -6.56 11.94 11.37
CA MET A 62 -7.36 10.92 10.70
C MET A 62 -7.98 9.91 11.67
N ALA A 63 -7.44 9.75 12.88
CA ALA A 63 -8.02 8.88 13.91
C ALA A 63 -9.32 9.43 14.51
N PHE A 64 -9.58 10.73 14.36
CA PHE A 64 -10.77 11.40 14.89
C PHE A 64 -11.94 11.47 13.90
N PHE A 65 -11.78 10.93 12.69
CA PHE A 65 -12.87 10.88 11.73
C PHE A 65 -13.98 9.94 12.20
N GLY A 66 -15.23 10.36 12.01
CA GLY A 66 -16.42 9.57 12.35
C GLY A 66 -16.82 8.58 11.24
N GLY A 67 -17.83 7.76 11.54
CA GLY A 67 -18.42 6.81 10.59
C GLY A 67 -17.58 5.55 10.34
N THR A 68 -18.02 4.73 9.39
CA THR A 68 -17.36 3.48 9.00
C THR A 68 -15.98 3.73 8.38
N THR A 69 -15.86 4.79 7.58
CA THR A 69 -14.58 5.25 7.00
C THR A 69 -13.57 5.63 8.09
N GLY A 70 -14.00 6.37 9.12
CA GLY A 70 -13.16 6.75 10.24
C GLY A 70 -12.61 5.57 11.03
N ALA A 71 -13.41 4.50 11.19
CA ALA A 71 -12.94 3.27 11.84
C ALA A 71 -11.77 2.61 11.09
N ILE A 72 -11.79 2.62 9.75
CA ILE A 72 -10.69 2.11 8.92
C ILE A 72 -9.47 3.03 9.06
N TYR A 73 -9.63 4.34 8.92
CA TYR A 73 -8.52 5.29 9.06
C TYR A 73 -7.86 5.24 10.43
N ARG A 74 -8.63 5.03 11.50
CA ARG A 74 -8.11 4.88 12.85
C ARG A 74 -7.16 3.68 12.98
N GLN A 75 -7.45 2.55 12.32
CA GLN A 75 -6.55 1.39 12.31
C GLN A 75 -5.20 1.73 11.66
N PHE A 76 -5.21 2.46 10.54
CA PHE A 76 -4.00 2.91 9.86
C PHE A 76 -3.23 3.94 10.69
N SER A 77 -3.92 4.99 11.14
CA SER A 77 -3.34 6.10 11.89
C SER A 77 -2.64 5.62 13.17
N ILE A 78 -3.32 4.87 14.03
CA ILE A 78 -2.75 4.40 15.29
C ILE A 78 -1.53 3.50 15.03
N THR A 79 -1.61 2.62 14.02
CA THR A 79 -0.51 1.70 13.70
C THR A 79 0.71 2.46 13.19
N ILE A 80 0.53 3.40 12.25
CA ILE A 80 1.63 4.19 11.68
C ILE A 80 2.24 5.09 12.76
N VAL A 81 1.44 5.82 13.53
CA VAL A 81 1.95 6.71 14.59
C VAL A 81 2.70 5.93 15.65
N SER A 82 2.16 4.79 16.11
CA SER A 82 2.85 3.93 17.09
C SER A 82 4.18 3.40 16.54
N ALA A 83 4.18 2.96 15.28
CA ALA A 83 5.37 2.48 14.59
C ALA A 83 6.43 3.60 14.46
N MET A 84 6.03 4.81 14.08
CA MET A 84 6.92 5.96 13.95
C MET A 84 7.55 6.39 15.27
N VAL A 85 6.75 6.45 16.34
CA VAL A 85 7.26 6.80 17.68
C VAL A 85 8.29 5.76 18.13
N LEU A 86 7.98 4.47 17.92
CA LEU A 86 8.91 3.39 18.25
C LEU A 86 10.17 3.43 17.37
N SER A 87 10.05 3.76 16.09
CA SER A 87 11.17 3.94 15.15
C SER A 87 12.17 4.96 15.66
N VAL A 88 11.69 6.15 15.99
CA VAL A 88 12.54 7.25 16.44
C VAL A 88 13.16 6.94 17.80
N LEU A 89 12.43 6.26 18.70
CA LEU A 89 13.01 5.76 19.96
C LEU A 89 14.15 4.76 19.69
N VAL A 90 13.95 3.81 18.79
CA VAL A 90 14.99 2.84 18.40
C VAL A 90 16.18 3.55 17.74
N ALA A 91 15.92 4.50 16.84
CA ALA A 91 16.94 5.29 16.14
C ALA A 91 17.76 6.18 17.07
N MET A 92 17.20 6.66 18.18
CA MET A 92 17.91 7.47 19.17
C MET A 92 18.61 6.65 20.26
N ILE A 93 18.14 5.44 20.56
CA ILE A 93 18.65 4.62 21.68
C ILE A 93 19.52 3.47 21.19
N LEU A 94 18.94 2.57 20.38
CA LEU A 94 19.57 1.31 20.01
C LEU A 94 20.50 1.50 18.81
N THR A 95 20.05 2.17 17.75
CA THR A 95 20.85 2.35 16.52
C THR A 95 22.21 3.01 16.78
N PRO A 96 22.34 4.05 17.63
CA PRO A 96 23.63 4.65 17.92
C PRO A 96 24.53 3.70 18.72
N ALA A 97 23.97 2.93 19.66
CA ALA A 97 24.73 1.92 20.40
C ALA A 97 25.26 0.81 19.48
N LEU A 98 24.44 0.37 18.52
CA LEU A 98 24.86 -0.57 17.49
C LEU A 98 25.91 0.05 16.55
N CYS A 99 25.76 1.32 16.18
CA CYS A 99 26.73 2.00 15.33
C CYS A 99 28.12 2.06 15.97
N ALA A 100 28.18 2.42 17.26
CA ALA A 100 29.43 2.53 17.99
C ALA A 100 30.13 1.17 18.24
N THR A 101 29.41 0.05 18.16
CA THR A 101 29.92 -1.28 18.51
C THR A 101 30.15 -2.19 17.31
N LEU A 102 29.31 -2.08 16.27
CA LEU A 102 29.35 -2.97 15.10
C LEU A 102 30.06 -2.35 13.89
N LEU A 103 30.08 -1.01 13.74
CA LEU A 103 30.78 -0.42 12.59
C LEU A 103 32.30 -0.57 12.73
N LYS A 104 32.92 -0.95 11.62
CA LYS A 104 34.37 -1.03 11.51
C LYS A 104 34.93 0.37 11.31
N PRO A 105 36.05 0.73 11.99
CA PRO A 105 36.72 2.00 11.76
C PRO A 105 37.06 2.21 10.28
N LEU A 106 36.90 3.45 9.81
CA LEU A 106 37.34 3.90 8.49
C LEU A 106 38.47 4.90 8.66
N HIS A 107 39.48 4.85 7.80
CA HIS A 107 40.45 5.93 7.74
C HIS A 107 39.84 7.14 7.04
N LYS A 108 40.40 8.32 7.32
CA LYS A 108 40.01 9.57 6.68
C LYS A 108 40.17 9.47 5.16
N GLY A 109 39.12 9.75 4.42
CA GLY A 109 39.05 9.65 2.95
C GLY A 109 38.84 8.22 2.43
N GLU A 110 38.69 7.23 3.31
CA GLU A 110 38.45 5.83 2.93
C GLU A 110 36.94 5.58 2.76
N GLN A 111 36.53 5.22 1.53
CA GLN A 111 35.18 4.72 1.25
C GLN A 111 35.19 3.19 1.15
N HIS A 112 34.12 2.54 1.64
CA HIS A 112 33.94 1.10 1.52
C HIS A 112 33.88 0.66 0.05
N GLY A 113 34.51 -0.47 -0.28
CA GLY A 113 34.34 -1.11 -1.60
C GLY A 113 35.00 -0.38 -2.78
N GLN A 114 36.23 0.11 -2.65
CA GLN A 114 36.91 0.86 -3.72
C GLN A 114 37.24 0.05 -5.01
N ARG A 115 37.05 -1.27 -5.01
CA ARG A 115 37.37 -2.16 -6.15
C ARG A 115 36.15 -2.93 -6.63
N GLY A 116 36.17 -3.34 -7.90
CA GLY A 116 35.10 -4.12 -8.53
C GLY A 116 33.81 -3.32 -8.75
N PHE A 117 32.67 -3.99 -8.60
CA PHE A 117 31.34 -3.42 -8.81
C PHE A 117 31.07 -2.22 -7.88
N PHE A 118 31.35 -2.36 -6.57
CA PHE A 118 31.12 -1.31 -5.59
C PHE A 118 31.94 -0.03 -5.88
N GLY A 119 33.18 -0.18 -6.38
CA GLY A 119 34.02 0.96 -6.73
C GLY A 119 33.53 1.70 -7.98
N TRP A 120 32.93 0.99 -8.94
CA TRP A 120 32.24 1.62 -10.08
C TRP A 120 30.95 2.34 -9.63
N PHE A 121 30.17 1.71 -8.74
CA PHE A 121 28.94 2.29 -8.22
C PHE A 121 29.21 3.59 -7.46
N ASN A 122 30.14 3.58 -6.49
CA ASN A 122 30.49 4.76 -5.68
C ASN A 122 30.97 5.92 -6.56
N ARG A 123 31.85 5.65 -7.53
CA ARG A 123 32.32 6.69 -8.47
C ARG A 123 31.20 7.26 -9.32
N THR A 124 30.27 6.41 -9.77
CA THR A 124 29.13 6.86 -10.57
C THR A 124 28.14 7.66 -9.73
N PHE A 125 27.87 7.22 -8.50
CA PHE A 125 27.02 7.91 -7.54
C PHE A 125 27.60 9.30 -7.20
N ASN A 126 28.87 9.38 -6.80
CA ASN A 126 29.53 10.65 -6.47
C ASN A 126 29.49 11.64 -7.65
N ARG A 127 29.78 11.16 -8.87
CA ARG A 127 29.69 12.00 -10.09
C ARG A 127 28.27 12.51 -10.33
N ASN A 128 27.25 11.70 -10.04
CA ASN A 128 25.86 12.13 -10.18
C ASN A 128 25.44 13.09 -9.06
N ALA A 129 25.92 12.89 -7.83
CA ALA A 129 25.69 13.81 -6.72
C ALA A 129 26.28 15.21 -7.01
N GLU A 130 27.52 15.30 -7.49
CA GLU A 130 28.12 16.57 -7.90
C GLU A 130 27.35 17.24 -9.05
N ARG A 131 26.86 16.45 -10.00
CA ARG A 131 26.05 16.97 -11.12
C ARG A 131 24.71 17.49 -10.61
N TYR A 132 24.08 16.79 -9.66
CA TYR A 132 22.85 17.21 -9.01
C TYR A 132 23.06 18.53 -8.25
N GLU A 133 24.12 18.64 -7.44
CA GLU A 133 24.47 19.86 -6.71
C GLU A 133 24.66 21.06 -7.65
N LYS A 134 25.46 20.89 -8.71
CA LYS A 134 25.64 21.92 -9.76
C LYS A 134 24.33 22.25 -10.48
N GLY A 135 23.43 21.28 -10.61
CA GLY A 135 22.08 21.46 -11.14
C GLY A 135 21.24 22.35 -10.24
N VAL A 136 21.14 22.01 -8.95
CA VAL A 136 20.41 22.78 -7.93
C VAL A 136 20.95 24.21 -7.84
N ALA A 137 22.27 24.40 -7.87
CA ALA A 137 22.87 25.74 -7.91
C ALA A 137 22.38 26.57 -9.11
N LYS A 138 22.32 25.97 -10.32
CA LYS A 138 21.79 26.64 -11.52
C LYS A 138 20.29 26.93 -11.42
N ILE A 139 19.52 26.06 -10.77
CA ILE A 139 18.09 26.25 -10.52
C ILE A 139 17.88 27.49 -9.64
N LEU A 140 18.68 27.63 -8.58
CA LEU A 140 18.59 28.74 -7.64
C LEU A 140 18.80 30.11 -8.33
N HIS A 141 19.73 30.20 -9.29
CA HIS A 141 19.94 31.42 -10.08
C HIS A 141 18.82 31.75 -11.07
N ARG A 142 17.90 30.82 -11.35
CA ARG A 142 16.76 31.01 -12.27
C ARG A 142 15.42 30.67 -11.60
N SER A 143 15.26 31.08 -10.34
CA SER A 143 14.12 30.74 -9.48
C SER A 143 12.75 30.97 -10.13
N LEU A 144 12.56 32.08 -10.87
CA LEU A 144 11.29 32.41 -11.55
C LEU A 144 10.80 31.32 -12.53
N ARG A 145 11.69 30.71 -13.31
CA ARG A 145 11.29 29.65 -14.27
C ARG A 145 10.82 28.39 -13.55
N TRP A 146 11.47 28.05 -12.45
CA TRP A 146 11.14 26.87 -11.65
C TRP A 146 9.89 27.08 -10.80
N ILE A 147 9.65 28.31 -10.35
CA ILE A 147 8.37 28.70 -9.73
C ILE A 147 7.22 28.54 -10.73
N LEU A 148 7.38 28.96 -11.99
CA LEU A 148 6.35 28.75 -13.01
C LEU A 148 6.07 27.26 -13.25
N ILE A 149 7.12 26.43 -13.32
CA ILE A 149 6.96 24.97 -13.43
C ILE A 149 6.24 24.41 -12.20
N TYR A 150 6.58 24.87 -11.00
CA TYR A 150 5.93 24.45 -9.76
C TYR A 150 4.43 24.80 -9.76
N VAL A 151 4.07 26.02 -10.17
CA VAL A 151 2.66 26.45 -10.30
C VAL A 151 1.93 25.60 -11.35
N LEU A 152 2.58 25.29 -12.47
CA LEU A 152 2.02 24.41 -13.50
C LEU A 152 1.76 22.99 -12.97
N LEU A 153 2.71 22.42 -12.23
CA LEU A 153 2.54 21.11 -11.59
C LEU A 153 1.41 21.12 -10.56
N LEU A 154 1.29 22.19 -9.79
CA LEU A 154 0.20 22.37 -8.82
C LEU A 154 -1.17 22.47 -9.52
N GLY A 155 -1.24 23.21 -10.62
CA GLY A 155 -2.42 23.25 -11.49
C GLY A 155 -2.77 21.89 -12.08
N GLY A 156 -1.76 21.14 -12.55
CA GLY A 156 -1.93 19.77 -13.05
C GLY A 156 -2.41 18.79 -11.97
N MET A 157 -1.89 18.90 -10.75
CA MET A 157 -2.35 18.11 -9.61
C MET A 157 -3.83 18.37 -9.31
N VAL A 158 -4.26 19.64 -9.22
CA VAL A 158 -5.66 19.99 -8.98
C VAL A 158 -6.56 19.44 -10.10
N PHE A 159 -6.14 19.59 -11.35
CA PHE A 159 -6.89 19.08 -12.50
C PHE A 159 -7.08 17.56 -12.46
N LEU A 160 -6.01 16.80 -12.17
CA LEU A 160 -6.08 15.35 -12.06
C LEU A 160 -6.90 14.93 -10.84
N PHE A 161 -6.73 15.60 -9.71
CA PHE A 161 -7.46 15.31 -8.48
C PHE A 161 -8.98 15.45 -8.68
N LEU A 162 -9.43 16.48 -9.39
CA LEU A 162 -10.85 16.67 -9.73
C LEU A 162 -11.41 15.64 -10.72
N ARG A 163 -10.55 14.95 -11.47
CA ARG A 163 -10.95 13.92 -12.46
C ARG A 163 -10.81 12.49 -11.94
N LEU A 164 -10.24 12.29 -10.75
CA LEU A 164 -9.99 10.96 -10.22
C LEU A 164 -11.31 10.35 -9.69
N PRO A 165 -11.79 9.23 -10.25
CA PRO A 165 -13.00 8.58 -9.75
C PRO A 165 -12.81 8.10 -8.32
N THR A 166 -13.77 8.43 -7.45
CA THR A 166 -13.72 8.01 -6.04
C THR A 166 -14.31 6.62 -5.88
N SER A 167 -13.61 5.74 -5.16
CA SER A 167 -14.16 4.48 -4.67
C SER A 167 -13.89 4.36 -3.17
N PHE A 168 -14.67 3.54 -2.48
CA PHE A 168 -14.48 3.34 -1.04
C PHE A 168 -13.41 2.28 -0.75
N LEU A 169 -13.63 1.06 -1.25
CA LEU A 169 -12.69 -0.05 -1.19
C LEU A 169 -12.71 -0.75 -2.55
N PRO A 170 -11.56 -1.29 -3.01
CA PRO A 170 -11.54 -2.14 -4.18
C PRO A 170 -12.43 -3.37 -3.93
N GLN A 171 -13.10 -3.81 -5.00
CA GLN A 171 -13.77 -5.10 -4.96
C GLN A 171 -12.70 -6.19 -5.00
N GLU A 172 -12.84 -7.20 -4.13
CA GLU A 172 -11.89 -8.30 -4.03
C GLU A 172 -12.61 -9.62 -4.29
N ASP A 173 -11.91 -10.56 -4.95
CA ASP A 173 -12.40 -11.92 -5.09
C ASP A 173 -12.31 -12.64 -3.74
N ARG A 174 -13.44 -12.73 -3.04
CA ARG A 174 -13.54 -13.39 -1.73
C ARG A 174 -13.71 -14.91 -1.82
N GLY A 175 -13.56 -15.51 -3.01
CA GLY A 175 -13.82 -16.94 -3.24
C GLY A 175 -15.31 -17.30 -3.14
N MET A 176 -16.19 -16.31 -3.11
CA MET A 176 -17.63 -16.50 -3.11
C MET A 176 -18.34 -15.28 -3.68
N PHE A 177 -19.50 -15.52 -4.29
CA PHE A 177 -20.42 -14.47 -4.69
C PHE A 177 -21.86 -14.95 -4.52
N THR A 178 -22.81 -14.03 -4.66
CA THR A 178 -24.24 -14.34 -4.57
C THR A 178 -24.95 -14.04 -5.88
N THR A 179 -25.83 -14.93 -6.28
CA THR A 179 -26.74 -14.73 -7.43
C THR A 179 -28.15 -14.56 -6.91
N SER A 180 -28.83 -13.48 -7.34
CA SER A 180 -30.21 -13.21 -6.96
C SER A 180 -31.12 -13.56 -8.12
N ILE A 181 -32.18 -14.31 -7.84
CA ILE A 181 -33.21 -14.70 -8.82
C ILE A 181 -34.53 -14.07 -8.39
N GLN A 182 -35.15 -13.34 -9.33
CA GLN A 182 -36.41 -12.63 -9.11
C GLN A 182 -37.33 -12.92 -10.29
N LEU A 183 -38.44 -13.62 -10.03
CA LEU A 183 -39.51 -13.84 -10.99
C LEU A 183 -40.58 -12.73 -10.86
N PRO A 184 -41.44 -12.55 -11.88
CA PRO A 184 -42.59 -11.66 -11.80
C PRO A 184 -43.48 -11.91 -10.58
N SER A 185 -44.18 -10.88 -10.12
CA SER A 185 -45.13 -11.01 -9.01
C SER A 185 -46.23 -11.99 -9.35
N GLY A 186 -46.55 -12.89 -8.42
CA GLY A 186 -47.54 -13.97 -8.61
C GLY A 186 -46.94 -15.30 -9.06
N SER A 187 -45.64 -15.39 -9.34
CA SER A 187 -44.98 -16.68 -9.61
C SER A 187 -44.93 -17.57 -8.37
N THR A 188 -45.18 -18.87 -8.58
CA THR A 188 -45.20 -19.87 -7.50
C THR A 188 -43.78 -20.32 -7.14
N GLN A 189 -43.63 -20.90 -5.94
CA GLN A 189 -42.34 -21.42 -5.48
C GLN A 189 -41.77 -22.48 -6.45
N GLN A 190 -42.62 -23.31 -7.05
CA GLN A 190 -42.21 -24.32 -8.02
C GLN A 190 -41.64 -23.72 -9.30
N GLN A 191 -42.18 -22.58 -9.76
CA GLN A 191 -41.63 -21.87 -10.92
C GLN A 191 -40.24 -21.31 -10.61
N THR A 192 -40.06 -20.74 -9.42
CA THR A 192 -38.77 -20.24 -8.94
C THR A 192 -37.75 -21.38 -8.83
N LEU A 193 -38.16 -22.53 -8.28
CA LEU A 193 -37.29 -23.71 -8.15
C LEU A 193 -36.73 -24.17 -9.50
N LYS A 194 -37.56 -24.22 -10.55
CA LYS A 194 -37.11 -24.59 -11.91
C LYS A 194 -36.04 -23.64 -12.45
N VAL A 195 -36.15 -22.35 -12.15
CA VAL A 195 -35.14 -21.35 -12.57
C VAL A 195 -33.86 -21.54 -11.77
N VAL A 196 -33.97 -21.78 -10.46
CA VAL A 196 -32.82 -22.10 -9.59
C VAL A 196 -32.06 -23.33 -10.11
N GLU A 197 -32.76 -24.43 -10.42
CA GLU A 197 -32.16 -25.63 -10.99
C GLU A 197 -31.46 -25.36 -12.34
N LYS A 198 -32.04 -24.51 -13.18
CA LYS A 198 -31.41 -24.09 -14.45
C LYS A 198 -30.10 -23.33 -14.21
N VAL A 199 -30.09 -22.40 -13.26
CA VAL A 199 -28.90 -21.60 -12.91
C VAL A 199 -27.83 -22.47 -12.25
N GLU A 200 -28.24 -23.39 -11.38
CA GLU A 200 -27.35 -24.36 -10.74
C GLU A 200 -26.69 -25.28 -11.76
N ASN A 201 -27.46 -25.81 -12.71
CA ASN A 201 -26.93 -26.63 -13.80
C ASN A 201 -25.93 -25.87 -14.68
N TYR A 202 -26.16 -24.59 -14.97
CA TYR A 202 -25.19 -23.77 -15.70
C TYR A 202 -23.85 -23.69 -14.96
N TYR A 203 -23.88 -23.42 -13.66
CA TYR A 203 -22.68 -23.35 -12.83
C TYR A 203 -21.91 -24.68 -12.81
N PHE A 204 -22.59 -25.81 -12.68
CA PHE A 204 -21.94 -27.13 -12.68
C PHE A 204 -21.51 -27.64 -14.06
N THR A 205 -21.98 -27.04 -15.15
CA THR A 205 -21.62 -27.48 -16.52
C THR A 205 -20.60 -26.55 -17.17
N HIS A 206 -20.86 -25.25 -17.18
CA HIS A 206 -20.06 -24.25 -17.87
C HIS A 206 -18.94 -23.67 -17.00
N GLU A 207 -19.10 -23.71 -15.67
CA GLU A 207 -18.14 -23.14 -14.69
C GLU A 207 -17.61 -24.19 -13.70
N LYS A 208 -17.68 -25.47 -14.07
CA LYS A 208 -17.30 -26.64 -13.25
C LYS A 208 -15.87 -26.57 -12.70
N ASP A 209 -14.99 -25.92 -13.44
CA ASP A 209 -13.57 -25.83 -13.09
C ASP A 209 -13.36 -24.78 -11.99
N ASN A 210 -14.23 -23.79 -11.88
CA ASN A 210 -14.13 -22.68 -10.93
C ASN A 210 -14.99 -22.86 -9.67
N ILE A 211 -16.11 -23.57 -9.76
CA ILE A 211 -17.11 -23.65 -8.70
C ILE A 211 -16.87 -24.87 -7.81
N MET A 212 -16.94 -24.66 -6.50
CA MET A 212 -16.86 -25.73 -5.51
C MET A 212 -18.26 -26.16 -5.07
N SER A 213 -19.11 -25.21 -4.68
CA SER A 213 -20.47 -25.53 -4.26
C SER A 213 -21.45 -24.40 -4.55
N VAL A 214 -22.71 -24.78 -4.71
CA VAL A 214 -23.83 -23.87 -4.88
C VAL A 214 -24.84 -24.17 -3.78
N PHE A 215 -25.23 -23.17 -3.01
CA PHE A 215 -26.26 -23.29 -1.99
C PHE A 215 -27.40 -22.33 -2.29
N SER A 216 -28.60 -22.85 -2.51
CA SER A 216 -29.76 -22.08 -2.96
C SER A 216 -30.82 -21.98 -1.87
N THR A 217 -31.33 -20.78 -1.62
CA THR A 217 -32.45 -20.54 -0.71
C THR A 217 -33.62 -19.97 -1.51
N VAL A 218 -34.72 -20.72 -1.60
CA VAL A 218 -35.96 -20.29 -2.27
C VAL A 218 -36.90 -19.67 -1.25
N GLY A 219 -37.55 -18.56 -1.59
CA GLY A 219 -38.48 -17.86 -0.70
C GLY A 219 -37.88 -16.65 0.02
N SER A 220 -36.57 -16.44 -0.09
CA SER A 220 -35.86 -15.31 0.53
C SER A 220 -34.94 -14.62 -0.49
N GLY A 221 -35.04 -13.30 -0.58
CA GLY A 221 -34.25 -12.47 -1.49
C GLY A 221 -33.75 -11.19 -0.81
N PRO A 222 -32.84 -10.44 -1.48
CA PRO A 222 -32.26 -9.21 -0.94
C PRO A 222 -33.28 -8.13 -0.54
N GLY A 223 -34.45 -8.11 -1.20
CA GLY A 223 -35.50 -7.09 -1.02
C GLY A 223 -36.76 -7.56 -0.31
N GLY A 224 -36.81 -8.82 0.18
CA GLY A 224 -37.99 -9.37 0.84
C GLY A 224 -38.14 -10.88 0.70
N ASN A 225 -39.11 -11.45 1.42
CA ASN A 225 -39.49 -12.86 1.30
C ASN A 225 -40.70 -13.00 0.37
N GLY A 226 -40.70 -13.99 -0.50
CA GLY A 226 -41.75 -14.19 -1.50
C GLY A 226 -41.52 -15.47 -2.29
N GLN A 227 -42.61 -16.09 -2.76
CA GLN A 227 -42.50 -17.35 -3.53
C GLN A 227 -41.75 -17.17 -4.86
N ASN A 228 -41.72 -15.95 -5.38
CA ASN A 228 -41.08 -15.57 -6.64
C ASN A 228 -39.59 -15.18 -6.50
N VAL A 229 -38.98 -15.31 -5.32
CA VAL A 229 -37.58 -14.91 -5.10
C VAL A 229 -36.72 -16.07 -4.64
N ALA A 230 -35.47 -16.07 -5.05
CA ALA A 230 -34.44 -16.96 -4.53
C ALA A 230 -33.08 -16.28 -4.49
N ARG A 231 -32.22 -16.73 -3.57
CA ARG A 231 -30.83 -16.33 -3.46
C ARG A 231 -29.94 -17.56 -3.49
N MET A 232 -28.91 -17.52 -4.33
CA MET A 232 -27.90 -18.57 -4.42
C MET A 232 -26.56 -18.03 -3.91
N PHE A 233 -25.90 -18.81 -3.06
CA PHE A 233 -24.55 -18.59 -2.58
C PHE A 233 -23.62 -19.52 -3.35
N VAL A 234 -22.78 -18.96 -4.20
CA VAL A 234 -21.84 -19.70 -5.04
C VAL A 234 -20.47 -19.58 -4.39
N ARG A 235 -19.94 -20.71 -3.94
CA ARG A 235 -18.59 -20.83 -3.40
C ARG A 235 -17.66 -21.34 -4.50
N LEU A 236 -16.58 -20.60 -4.72
CA LEU A 236 -15.54 -20.94 -5.69
C LEU A 236 -14.51 -21.88 -5.06
N LYS A 237 -13.75 -22.58 -5.91
CA LYS A 237 -12.55 -23.29 -5.50
C LYS A 237 -11.48 -22.30 -5.02
N ASP A 238 -10.49 -22.78 -4.29
CA ASP A 238 -9.37 -21.95 -3.85
C ASP A 238 -8.68 -21.27 -5.03
N TRP A 239 -8.09 -20.09 -4.79
CA TRP A 239 -7.48 -19.27 -5.84
C TRP A 239 -6.40 -20.03 -6.64
N ASP A 240 -5.65 -20.93 -5.99
CA ASP A 240 -4.60 -21.75 -6.64
C ASP A 240 -5.15 -22.79 -7.63
N ALA A 241 -6.42 -23.19 -7.46
CA ALA A 241 -7.09 -24.17 -8.30
C ALA A 241 -7.86 -23.52 -9.46
N ARG A 242 -7.80 -22.20 -9.61
CA ARG A 242 -8.52 -21.42 -10.62
C ARG A 242 -7.53 -20.72 -11.55
N ASP A 243 -7.96 -20.49 -12.79
CA ASP A 243 -7.20 -19.67 -13.72
C ASP A 243 -7.18 -18.20 -13.22
N PRO A 244 -6.01 -17.56 -13.06
CA PRO A 244 -5.92 -16.19 -12.53
C PRO A 244 -6.63 -15.14 -13.39
N THR A 245 -6.78 -15.38 -14.69
CA THR A 245 -7.33 -14.44 -15.65
C THR A 245 -8.81 -14.68 -15.91
N THR A 246 -9.23 -15.95 -16.02
CA THR A 246 -10.61 -16.30 -16.41
C THR A 246 -11.45 -16.85 -15.25
N GLY A 247 -10.81 -17.31 -14.18
CA GLY A 247 -11.43 -17.92 -13.00
C GLY A 247 -11.69 -16.96 -11.85
N SER A 248 -11.46 -15.65 -12.03
CA SER A 248 -11.83 -14.64 -11.02
C SER A 248 -13.35 -14.55 -10.86
N SER A 249 -13.81 -14.28 -9.64
CA SER A 249 -15.23 -14.09 -9.36
C SER A 249 -15.87 -13.05 -10.29
N PHE A 250 -15.16 -11.96 -10.60
CA PHE A 250 -15.63 -10.91 -11.51
C PHE A 250 -15.90 -11.43 -12.92
N ALA A 251 -14.96 -12.20 -13.48
CA ALA A 251 -15.12 -12.76 -14.83
C ALA A 251 -16.26 -13.79 -14.89
N ILE A 252 -16.41 -14.61 -13.85
CA ILE A 252 -17.50 -15.59 -13.74
C ILE A 252 -18.85 -14.87 -13.62
N ILE A 253 -18.93 -13.82 -12.81
CA ILE A 253 -20.15 -13.01 -12.66
C ILE A 253 -20.52 -12.37 -13.99
N GLU A 254 -19.55 -11.82 -14.73
CA GLU A 254 -19.81 -11.20 -16.04
C GLU A 254 -20.36 -12.23 -17.05
N ARG A 255 -19.76 -13.42 -17.14
CA ARG A 255 -20.23 -14.50 -18.02
C ARG A 255 -21.62 -15.02 -17.62
N ALA A 256 -21.84 -15.25 -16.32
CA ALA A 256 -23.14 -15.68 -15.81
C ALA A 256 -24.21 -14.62 -16.07
N THR A 257 -23.90 -13.34 -15.87
CA THR A 257 -24.84 -12.23 -16.12
C THR A 257 -25.22 -12.17 -17.60
N LYS A 258 -24.25 -12.28 -18.52
CA LYS A 258 -24.50 -12.35 -19.97
C LYS A 258 -25.36 -13.55 -20.37
N ALA A 259 -25.18 -14.70 -19.72
CA ALA A 259 -25.94 -15.92 -20.04
C ALA A 259 -27.41 -15.85 -19.59
N PHE A 260 -27.70 -15.16 -18.48
CA PHE A 260 -29.05 -15.08 -17.91
C PHE A 260 -29.79 -13.77 -18.18
N ASN A 261 -29.08 -12.75 -18.65
CA ASN A 261 -29.63 -11.47 -19.06
C ASN A 261 -29.04 -11.09 -20.43
N PRO A 262 -29.36 -11.87 -21.49
CA PRO A 262 -29.03 -11.44 -22.84
C PRO A 262 -29.85 -10.18 -23.12
N ASP A 263 -29.18 -9.07 -23.42
CA ASP A 263 -29.83 -7.89 -23.98
C ASP A 263 -30.71 -8.27 -25.19
#